data_AF-A0A2P6VIZ7-F1
#
_entry.id   AF-A0A2P6VIZ7-F1
#
_cell.length_a   1.000
_cell.length_b   1.000
_cell.length_c   1.000
_cell.angle_alpha   90.00
_cell.angle_beta   90.00
_cell.angle_gamma   90.00
#
_symmetry.space_group_name_H-M   'P 1'
#
loop_
_entity.id
_entity.type
_entity.pdbx_description
1 polymer ?
#
loop_
_entity_poly.entity_id
_entity_poly.type
_entity_poly.pdbx_seq_one_letter_code
_entity_poly.pdbx_strand_id
1 'polypeptide(L)'
;MQATVAAQGAVAAPIARRGVHARALATPCVAPMQQRAAGVNAPKVAARNVAAHAKGAIKPMEATFTEFKLVDKDVKADWWALVASAEFFFCDAQNEQVAENLRERVRYLGEKGEAVEMLFVCEPEWLDRLFPEEAKKIRRPAVALLCPDKSWMTFMRIRLDRVIEVQLPNMTAAEVATSTAPVPKFKIEDKGWTAPYVPYAWGWWERFMLKK
;
A
#
# COMPACT_ATOMS: atom_id res chain seq x y z
N MET A 1 38.32 -48.46 -39.65
CA MET A 1 37.45 -49.34 -38.85
C MET A 1 36.16 -48.59 -38.59
N GLN A 2 35.11 -49.00 -39.28
CA GLN A 2 33.76 -48.46 -39.20
C GLN A 2 33.07 -49.05 -37.96
N ALA A 3 32.29 -48.26 -37.25
CA ALA A 3 31.39 -48.73 -36.21
C ALA A 3 29.95 -48.37 -36.57
N THR A 4 29.09 -49.35 -36.33
CA THR A 4 27.80 -49.62 -36.94
C THR A 4 26.62 -48.99 -36.18
N VAL A 5 25.49 -48.91 -36.88
CA VAL A 5 24.15 -48.43 -36.51
C VAL A 5 23.38 -49.42 -35.63
N ALA A 6 22.56 -48.91 -34.69
CA ALA A 6 21.23 -49.43 -34.24
C ALA A 6 20.67 -48.45 -33.17
N ALA A 7 19.56 -47.71 -33.31
CA ALA A 7 18.15 -48.00 -33.60
C ALA A 7 17.33 -48.55 -32.40
N GLN A 8 16.30 -47.76 -32.02
CA GLN A 8 15.04 -48.08 -31.31
C GLN A 8 15.12 -48.30 -29.77
N GLY A 9 14.13 -47.91 -28.96
CA GLY A 9 12.77 -47.47 -29.25
C GLY A 9 12.12 -46.66 -28.10
N ALA A 10 11.01 -46.02 -28.43
CA ALA A 10 10.16 -45.23 -27.55
C ALA A 10 9.26 -46.14 -26.69
N VAL A 11 9.02 -45.77 -25.43
CA VAL A 11 7.84 -46.21 -24.69
C VAL A 11 7.28 -45.03 -23.88
N ALA A 12 6.08 -44.62 -24.27
CA ALA A 12 5.28 -43.57 -23.64
C ALA A 12 4.68 -44.05 -22.32
N ALA A 13 4.68 -43.18 -21.30
CA ALA A 13 4.00 -43.41 -20.03
C ALA A 13 2.50 -43.02 -20.15
N PRO A 14 1.56 -43.87 -19.70
CA PRO A 14 0.13 -43.59 -19.84
C PRO A 14 -0.42 -42.66 -18.73
N ILE A 15 -1.18 -41.66 -19.19
CA ILE A 15 -2.06 -40.79 -18.40
C ILE A 15 -3.25 -41.62 -17.92
N ALA A 16 -3.38 -41.84 -16.62
CA ALA A 16 -4.56 -42.47 -16.03
C ALA A 16 -5.62 -41.40 -15.72
N ARG A 17 -6.65 -41.35 -16.57
CA ARG A 17 -7.96 -40.73 -16.28
C ARG A 17 -8.87 -41.76 -15.61
N ARG A 18 -9.36 -41.44 -14.41
CA ARG A 18 -10.54 -42.03 -13.75
C ARG A 18 -11.09 -40.92 -12.87
N GLY A 19 -12.37 -40.58 -12.84
CA GLY A 19 -13.58 -41.24 -13.31
C GLY A 19 -14.66 -40.65 -12.40
N VAL A 20 -15.55 -39.85 -12.98
CA VAL A 20 -16.59 -39.10 -12.30
C VAL A 20 -17.62 -40.08 -11.74
N HIS A 21 -17.80 -40.10 -10.42
CA HIS A 21 -18.96 -40.73 -9.78
C HIS A 21 -19.96 -39.64 -9.38
N ALA A 22 -20.99 -39.49 -10.22
CA ALA A 22 -22.22 -38.81 -9.85
C ALA A 22 -23.00 -39.69 -8.86
N ARG A 23 -23.35 -39.13 -7.70
CA ARG A 23 -24.36 -39.71 -6.80
C ARG A 23 -25.44 -38.68 -6.55
N ALA A 24 -26.62 -38.96 -7.09
CA ALA A 24 -27.81 -38.15 -6.97
C ALA A 24 -28.45 -38.28 -5.58
N LEU A 25 -28.90 -37.11 -5.08
CA LEU A 25 -30.09 -36.78 -4.29
C LEU A 25 -30.61 -37.76 -3.23
N ALA A 26 -30.62 -37.28 -1.98
CA ALA A 26 -31.72 -37.49 -1.05
C ALA A 26 -31.78 -36.32 -0.05
N THR A 27 -32.73 -35.40 -0.28
CA THR A 27 -33.16 -34.36 0.65
C THR A 27 -34.06 -35.00 1.72
N PRO A 28 -33.74 -34.93 3.03
CA PRO A 28 -34.74 -35.22 4.05
C PRO A 28 -35.68 -34.02 4.21
N CYS A 29 -36.94 -34.26 3.90
CA CYS A 29 -38.09 -33.41 4.24
C CYS A 29 -38.16 -33.22 5.76
N VAL A 30 -37.94 -32.00 6.24
CA VAL A 30 -38.22 -31.61 7.63
C VAL A 30 -39.50 -30.79 7.62
N ALA A 31 -40.51 -31.27 8.33
CA ALA A 31 -41.81 -30.64 8.49
C ALA A 31 -41.68 -29.23 9.12
N PRO A 32 -42.55 -28.27 8.75
CA PRO A 32 -42.55 -26.96 9.38
C PRO A 32 -43.11 -27.07 10.81
N MET A 33 -42.24 -26.84 11.81
CA MET A 33 -42.63 -26.69 13.20
C MET A 33 -43.41 -25.37 13.33
N GLN A 34 -44.73 -25.47 13.52
CA GLN A 34 -45.60 -24.34 13.84
C GLN A 34 -45.14 -23.69 15.16
N GLN A 35 -44.50 -22.53 15.07
CA GLN A 35 -44.32 -21.66 16.23
C GLN A 35 -45.62 -20.91 16.47
N ARG A 36 -46.33 -21.29 17.55
CA ARG A 36 -47.35 -20.46 18.20
C ARG A 36 -46.68 -19.17 18.69
N ALA A 37 -46.84 -18.08 17.95
CA ALA A 37 -46.47 -16.75 18.43
C ALA A 37 -47.48 -16.32 19.52
N ALA A 38 -47.03 -16.25 20.76
CA ALA A 38 -47.73 -15.50 21.80
C ALA A 38 -47.69 -14.02 21.42
N GLY A 39 -48.86 -13.39 21.36
CA GLY A 39 -49.00 -11.97 20.99
C GLY A 39 -48.28 -11.08 22.00
N VAL A 40 -47.17 -10.48 21.57
CA VAL A 40 -46.54 -9.35 22.25
C VAL A 40 -47.07 -8.08 21.58
N ASN A 41 -47.85 -7.30 22.33
CA ASN A 41 -48.32 -5.98 21.90
C ASN A 41 -47.10 -5.08 21.67
N ALA A 42 -46.83 -4.73 20.41
CA ALA A 42 -45.83 -3.73 20.07
C ALA A 42 -46.31 -2.33 20.52
N PRO A 43 -45.50 -1.55 21.26
CA PRO A 43 -45.84 -0.17 21.54
C PRO A 43 -45.80 0.64 20.24
N LYS A 44 -46.89 1.35 19.94
CA LYS A 44 -46.93 2.33 18.84
C LYS A 44 -45.93 3.45 19.12
N VAL A 45 -44.74 3.37 18.52
CA VAL A 45 -43.80 4.48 18.49
C VAL A 45 -44.38 5.53 17.54
N ALA A 46 -44.79 6.66 18.10
CA ALA A 46 -45.21 7.82 17.33
C ALA A 46 -44.07 8.25 16.39
N ALA A 47 -44.36 8.32 15.10
CA ALA A 47 -43.43 8.83 14.10
C ALA A 47 -43.06 10.28 14.46
N ARG A 48 -41.88 10.48 15.05
CA ARG A 48 -41.28 11.81 15.17
C ARG A 48 -40.83 12.22 13.78
N ASN A 49 -41.33 13.36 13.31
CA ASN A 49 -40.93 13.99 12.05
C ASN A 49 -39.42 14.25 12.04
N VAL A 50 -38.65 13.38 11.38
CA VAL A 50 -37.22 13.58 11.09
C VAL A 50 -37.10 14.44 9.82
N ALA A 51 -37.55 15.70 9.89
CA ALA A 51 -37.52 16.62 8.76
C ALA A 51 -36.86 17.97 9.08
N ALA A 52 -36.02 18.03 10.11
CA ALA A 52 -35.46 19.30 10.59
C ALA A 52 -33.93 19.38 10.70
N HIS A 53 -33.15 18.37 10.28
CA HIS A 53 -31.67 18.41 10.36
C HIS A 53 -30.94 18.00 9.08
N ALA A 54 -31.56 18.13 7.91
CA ALA A 54 -30.91 17.91 6.61
C ALA A 54 -30.35 19.20 5.97
N LYS A 55 -29.82 20.12 6.78
CA LYS A 55 -29.08 21.32 6.32
C LYS A 55 -27.79 21.57 7.10
N GLY A 56 -27.18 20.52 7.62
CA GLY A 56 -25.75 20.54 7.92
C GLY A 56 -25.02 20.07 6.67
N ALA A 57 -24.48 21.00 5.88
CA ALA A 57 -23.43 20.63 4.94
C ALA A 57 -22.34 19.94 5.77
N ILE A 58 -22.19 18.63 5.59
CA ILE A 58 -20.99 17.92 6.04
C ILE A 58 -19.88 18.54 5.20
N LYS A 59 -19.25 19.58 5.73
CA LYS A 59 -17.98 20.05 5.21
C LYS A 59 -17.07 18.81 5.20
N PRO A 60 -16.35 18.52 4.11
CA PRO A 60 -15.29 17.54 4.20
C PRO A 60 -14.46 17.94 5.42
N MET A 61 -14.27 16.99 6.33
CA MET A 61 -13.46 17.17 7.51
C MET A 61 -12.04 17.42 7.00
N GLU A 62 -11.73 18.69 6.70
CA GLU A 62 -10.37 19.14 6.54
C GLU A 62 -9.71 18.78 7.86
N ALA A 63 -8.85 17.77 7.79
CA ALA A 63 -8.12 17.27 8.93
C ALA A 63 -7.52 18.48 9.63
N THR A 64 -7.98 18.77 10.85
CA THR A 64 -7.34 19.75 11.73
C THR A 64 -5.96 19.20 11.99
N PHE A 65 -5.02 19.64 11.18
CA PHE A 65 -3.75 18.96 10.98
C PHE A 65 -2.70 19.71 11.78
N THR A 66 -2.25 19.10 12.88
CA THR A 66 -1.15 19.60 13.70
C THR A 66 0.13 19.61 12.88
N GLU A 67 0.66 20.79 12.56
CA GLU A 67 1.98 20.93 11.96
C GLU A 67 3.00 20.13 12.77
N PHE A 68 3.58 19.09 12.18
CA PHE A 68 4.59 18.27 12.84
C PHE A 68 5.97 18.84 12.53
N LYS A 69 6.88 18.71 13.50
CA LYS A 69 8.27 19.12 13.33
C LYS A 69 8.97 18.17 12.38
N LEU A 70 9.31 18.69 11.20
CA LEU A 70 10.12 18.00 10.20
C LEU A 70 11.61 18.13 10.58
N VAL A 71 12.43 17.15 10.20
CA VAL A 71 13.86 17.07 10.55
C VAL A 71 14.62 18.36 10.24
N ASP A 72 15.56 18.72 11.12
CA ASP A 72 16.53 19.79 10.89
C ASP A 72 17.40 19.48 9.66
N LYS A 73 17.46 20.42 8.72
CA LYS A 73 18.06 20.23 7.38
C LYS A 73 19.56 19.88 7.43
N ASP A 74 20.26 20.34 8.47
CA ASP A 74 21.73 20.33 8.55
C ASP A 74 22.32 19.18 9.37
N VAL A 75 21.48 18.37 10.03
CA VAL A 75 21.96 17.25 10.86
C VAL A 75 22.39 16.10 9.95
N LYS A 76 23.64 15.67 10.11
CA LYS A 76 24.18 14.47 9.44
C LYS A 76 23.74 13.22 10.21
N ALA A 77 23.15 12.28 9.49
CA ALA A 77 22.73 11.00 10.05
C ALA A 77 22.96 9.87 9.04
N ASP A 78 22.88 8.64 9.54
CA ASP A 78 22.83 7.46 8.69
C ASP A 78 21.39 7.23 8.25
N TRP A 79 21.14 7.41 6.96
CA TRP A 79 19.83 7.25 6.36
C TRP A 79 19.69 5.88 5.72
N TRP A 80 18.51 5.32 5.87
CA TRP A 80 18.07 4.19 5.07
C TRP A 80 17.13 4.72 4.00
N ALA A 81 17.19 4.15 2.81
CA ALA A 81 16.37 4.50 1.67
C ALA A 81 15.69 3.26 1.09
N LEU A 82 14.37 3.32 0.91
CA LEU A 82 13.62 2.35 0.09
C LEU A 82 13.27 3.01 -1.23
N VAL A 83 13.80 2.47 -2.32
CA VAL A 83 13.64 3.02 -3.65
C VAL A 83 12.74 2.12 -4.50
N ALA A 84 11.76 2.73 -5.16
CA ALA A 84 10.85 2.05 -6.09
C ALA A 84 10.29 3.03 -7.13
N SER A 85 9.39 2.56 -7.99
CA SER A 85 8.66 3.43 -8.92
C SER A 85 7.66 4.32 -8.17
N ALA A 86 7.48 5.56 -8.63
CA ALA A 86 6.47 6.47 -8.09
C ALA A 86 5.04 5.93 -8.28
N GLU A 87 4.81 5.26 -9.41
CA GLU A 87 3.52 4.60 -9.69
C GLU A 87 3.22 3.54 -8.62
N PHE A 88 4.23 2.78 -8.21
CA PHE A 88 4.11 1.79 -7.15
C PHE A 88 3.83 2.44 -5.79
N PHE A 89 4.55 3.49 -5.40
CA PHE A 89 4.34 4.13 -4.09
C PHE A 89 3.01 4.88 -3.97
N PHE A 90 2.56 5.56 -5.03
CA PHE A 90 1.45 6.52 -4.93
C PHE A 90 0.15 6.07 -5.57
N CYS A 91 0.18 5.13 -6.53
CA CYS A 91 -0.98 4.79 -7.35
C CYS A 91 -1.38 3.32 -7.31
N ASP A 92 -0.50 2.43 -6.85
CA ASP A 92 -0.84 1.02 -6.72
C ASP A 92 -1.86 0.80 -5.59
N ALA A 93 -3.01 0.20 -5.93
CA ALA A 93 -4.07 -0.11 -4.98
C ALA A 93 -3.59 -1.02 -3.83
N GLN A 94 -2.56 -1.85 -4.06
CA GLN A 94 -2.01 -2.71 -3.00
C GLN A 94 -1.31 -1.91 -1.89
N ASN A 95 -0.78 -0.72 -2.22
CA ASN A 95 0.08 0.08 -1.36
C ASN A 95 -0.63 1.23 -0.66
N GLU A 96 -1.96 1.30 -0.75
CA GLU A 96 -2.73 2.33 -0.07
C GLU A 96 -2.43 2.41 1.45
N GLN A 97 -2.21 1.26 2.06
CA GLN A 97 -1.83 1.09 3.47
C GLN A 97 -0.57 1.89 3.86
N VAL A 98 0.29 2.26 2.90
CA VAL A 98 1.46 3.12 3.14
C VAL A 98 1.05 4.49 3.67
N ALA A 99 -0.01 5.08 3.10
CA ALA A 99 -0.47 6.40 3.51
C ALA A 99 -0.92 6.41 4.97
N GLU A 100 -1.67 5.39 5.39
CA GLU A 100 -2.12 5.24 6.78
C GLU A 100 -1.00 4.89 7.73
N ASN A 101 -0.10 3.98 7.35
CA ASN A 101 1.09 3.66 8.15
C ASN A 101 1.93 4.92 8.44
N LEU A 102 2.13 5.78 7.44
CA LEU A 102 2.87 7.03 7.61
C LEU A 102 2.12 8.05 8.47
N ARG A 103 0.80 8.21 8.25
CA ARG A 103 -0.03 9.12 9.06
C ARG A 103 -0.05 8.72 10.53
N GLU A 104 -0.25 7.43 10.80
CA GLU A 104 -0.25 6.90 12.14
C GLU A 104 1.12 6.99 12.79
N ARG A 105 2.19 6.75 12.03
CA ARG A 105 3.57 6.96 12.51
C ARG A 105 3.82 8.42 12.88
N VAL A 106 3.33 9.39 12.10
CA VAL A 106 3.42 10.81 12.47
C VAL A 106 2.63 11.11 13.74
N ARG A 107 1.41 10.56 13.89
CA ARG A 107 0.61 10.72 15.11
C ARG A 107 1.36 10.17 16.33
N TYR A 108 1.89 8.95 16.22
CA TYR A 108 2.68 8.30 17.25
C TYR A 108 3.92 9.09 17.68
N LEU A 109 4.69 9.60 16.71
CA LEU A 109 5.87 10.43 17.00
C LEU A 109 5.47 11.77 17.65
N GLY A 110 4.37 12.37 17.17
CA GLY A 110 3.81 13.58 17.77
C GLY A 110 3.36 13.38 19.22
N GLU A 111 2.72 12.25 19.54
CA GLU A 111 2.32 11.89 20.91
C GLU A 111 3.53 11.66 21.83
N LYS A 112 4.64 11.18 21.28
CA LYS A 112 5.92 11.04 22.00
C LYS A 112 6.72 12.34 22.13
N GLY A 113 6.38 13.36 21.34
CA GLY A 113 7.15 14.60 21.24
C GLY A 113 8.45 14.46 20.42
N GLU A 114 8.58 13.40 19.62
CA GLU A 114 9.72 13.16 18.73
C GLU A 114 9.50 13.85 17.37
N ALA A 115 10.59 14.21 16.68
CA ALA A 115 10.51 14.78 15.33
C ALA A 115 10.17 13.69 14.30
N VAL A 116 9.53 14.10 13.20
CA VAL A 116 9.21 13.18 12.11
C VAL A 116 10.39 13.07 11.17
N GLU A 117 11.03 11.92 11.17
CA GLU A 117 12.19 11.60 10.35
C GLU A 117 11.84 10.76 9.12
N MET A 118 10.76 11.12 8.42
CA MET A 118 10.29 10.40 7.23
C MET A 118 10.15 11.36 6.07
N LEU A 119 10.85 11.07 4.98
CA LEU A 119 10.90 11.93 3.80
C LEU A 119 10.62 11.14 2.53
N PHE A 120 9.82 11.72 1.64
CA PHE A 120 9.70 11.27 0.26
C PHE A 120 10.52 12.15 -0.66
N VAL A 121 11.27 11.51 -1.56
CA VAL A 121 12.08 12.19 -2.57
C VAL A 121 11.80 11.60 -3.92
N CYS A 122 11.49 12.47 -4.88
CA CYS A 122 11.22 12.08 -6.26
C CYS A 122 12.47 12.28 -7.09
N GLU A 123 12.83 11.24 -7.83
CA GLU A 123 14.05 11.16 -8.63
C GLU A 123 15.27 11.68 -7.87
N PRO A 124 15.69 10.97 -6.80
CA PRO A 124 16.85 11.36 -6.02
C PRO A 124 18.12 11.42 -6.88
N GLU A 125 18.84 12.55 -6.86
CA GLU A 125 20.08 12.73 -7.65
C GLU A 125 21.17 11.71 -7.30
N TRP A 126 21.23 11.32 -6.02
CA TRP A 126 22.24 10.39 -5.52
C TRP A 126 22.04 8.95 -6.03
N LEU A 127 20.83 8.59 -6.49
CA LEU A 127 20.56 7.24 -6.98
C LEU A 127 21.38 6.92 -8.22
N ASP A 128 21.43 7.85 -9.18
CA ASP A 128 22.17 7.65 -10.42
C ASP A 128 23.68 7.79 -10.23
N ARG A 129 24.11 8.57 -9.23
CA ARG A 129 25.54 8.78 -8.92
C ARG A 129 26.15 7.62 -8.14
N LEU A 130 25.45 7.12 -7.13
CA LEU A 130 25.98 6.12 -6.20
C LEU A 130 25.55 4.69 -6.56
N PHE A 131 24.35 4.51 -7.11
CA PHE A 131 23.71 3.20 -7.28
C PHE A 131 23.19 2.99 -8.72
N PRO A 132 24.08 3.02 -9.73
CA PRO A 132 23.69 2.91 -11.14
C PRO A 132 23.12 1.54 -11.50
N GLU A 133 23.46 0.48 -10.76
CA GLU A 133 22.96 -0.89 -11.02
C GLU A 133 21.52 -1.07 -10.51
N GLU A 134 21.21 -0.46 -9.36
CA GLU A 134 19.89 -0.39 -8.76
C GLU A 134 18.97 0.51 -9.60
N ALA A 135 19.50 1.66 -10.02
CA ALA A 135 18.84 2.64 -10.87
C ALA A 135 18.27 2.02 -12.17
N LYS A 136 18.96 1.04 -12.77
CA LYS A 136 18.54 0.32 -13.97
C LYS A 136 17.37 -0.64 -13.73
N LYS A 137 17.23 -1.16 -12.51
CA LYS A 137 16.17 -2.12 -12.14
C LYS A 137 14.83 -1.42 -11.89
N ILE A 138 14.87 -0.14 -11.54
CA ILE A 138 13.70 0.64 -11.15
C ILE A 138 13.08 1.30 -12.38
N ARG A 139 11.76 1.19 -12.51
CA ARG A 139 10.99 1.94 -13.51
C ARG A 139 10.94 3.42 -13.11
N ARG A 140 11.25 4.31 -14.05
CA ARG A 140 11.18 5.77 -13.86
C ARG A 140 9.74 6.27 -14.08
N PRO A 141 9.29 7.27 -13.31
CA PRO A 141 10.02 8.02 -12.28
C PRO A 141 10.26 7.22 -10.99
N ALA A 142 11.45 7.37 -10.39
CA ALA A 142 11.80 6.70 -9.15
C ALA A 142 11.45 7.56 -7.93
N VAL A 143 11.07 6.93 -6.83
CA VAL A 143 10.79 7.58 -5.53
C VAL A 143 11.55 6.84 -4.45
N ALA A 144 12.14 7.59 -3.54
CA ALA A 144 12.77 7.09 -2.33
C ALA A 144 11.97 7.49 -1.09
N LEU A 145 11.65 6.51 -0.25
CA LEU A 145 11.24 6.72 1.14
C LEU A 145 12.50 6.68 2.02
N LEU A 146 12.69 7.70 2.84
CA LEU A 146 13.88 7.87 3.67
C LEU A 146 13.51 7.90 5.13
N CYS A 147 14.30 7.21 5.96
CA CYS A 147 14.20 7.26 7.40
C CYS A 147 15.53 6.80 8.04
N PRO A 148 15.99 7.42 9.14
CA PRO A 148 17.16 6.95 9.86
C PRO A 148 16.87 5.70 10.72
N ASP A 149 15.59 5.44 11.06
CA ASP A 149 15.20 4.26 11.82
C ASP A 149 15.21 2.98 10.96
N LYS A 150 16.26 2.17 11.16
CA LYS A 150 16.44 0.87 10.49
C LYS A 150 15.29 -0.10 10.75
N SER A 151 14.73 -0.12 11.97
CA SER A 151 13.69 -1.09 12.34
C SER A 151 12.41 -0.81 11.58
N TRP A 152 12.05 0.48 11.49
CA TRP A 152 10.94 0.95 10.68
C TRP A 152 11.13 0.66 9.19
N MET A 153 12.33 0.90 8.68
CA MET A 153 12.65 0.67 7.27
C MET A 153 12.64 -0.81 6.89
N THR A 154 13.09 -1.67 7.79
CA THR A 154 12.99 -3.12 7.63
C THR A 154 11.52 -3.56 7.59
N PHE A 155 10.67 -3.01 8.47
CA PHE A 155 9.23 -3.25 8.44
C PHE A 155 8.62 -2.84 7.09
N MET A 156 8.91 -1.62 6.63
CA MET A 156 8.40 -1.13 5.35
C MET A 156 8.89 -1.95 4.16
N ARG A 157 10.14 -2.41 4.17
CA ARG A 157 10.69 -3.30 3.15
C ARG A 157 9.91 -4.61 3.06
N ILE A 158 9.68 -5.27 4.20
CA ILE A 158 8.93 -6.54 4.24
C ILE A 158 7.47 -6.35 3.78
N ARG A 159 6.87 -5.19 4.07
CA ARG A 159 5.48 -4.89 3.69
C ARG A 159 5.32 -4.57 2.21
N LEU A 160 6.28 -3.87 1.62
CA LEU A 160 6.22 -3.46 0.22
C LEU A 160 6.73 -4.54 -0.74
N ASP A 161 7.69 -5.37 -0.30
CA ASP A 161 8.34 -6.49 -0.99
C ASP A 161 9.10 -6.11 -2.29
N ARG A 162 8.47 -5.33 -3.18
CA ARG A 162 8.99 -4.87 -4.48
C ARG A 162 9.80 -3.57 -4.38
N VAL A 163 10.65 -3.45 -3.36
CA VAL A 163 11.47 -2.26 -3.12
C VAL A 163 12.94 -2.61 -2.99
N ILE A 164 13.82 -1.70 -3.43
CA ILE A 164 15.26 -1.82 -3.26
C ILE A 164 15.65 -1.02 -2.02
N GLU A 165 16.33 -1.67 -1.09
CA GLU A 165 16.90 -1.00 0.08
C GLU A 165 18.33 -0.55 -0.20
N VAL A 166 18.62 0.69 0.19
CA VAL A 166 19.92 1.33 0.05
C VAL A 166 20.27 2.03 1.36
N GLN A 167 21.54 1.97 1.75
CA GLN A 167 22.05 2.70 2.92
C GLN A 167 22.83 3.94 2.46
N LEU A 168 22.58 5.07 3.10
CA LEU A 168 23.21 6.36 2.85
C LEU A 168 23.87 6.88 4.13
N PRO A 169 25.16 6.53 4.38
CA PRO A 169 25.84 6.94 5.59
C PRO A 169 26.23 8.43 5.55
N ASN A 170 26.19 9.09 6.71
CA ASN A 170 26.68 10.46 6.94
C ASN A 170 26.17 11.56 5.98
N MET A 171 24.93 11.47 5.51
CA MET A 171 24.32 12.52 4.66
C MET A 171 23.41 13.45 5.47
N THR A 172 23.32 14.70 5.02
CA THR A 172 22.35 15.68 5.57
C THR A 172 20.97 15.48 4.97
N ALA A 173 19.91 15.82 5.72
CA ALA A 173 18.54 15.72 5.20
C ALA A 173 18.34 16.51 3.90
N ALA A 174 19.00 17.66 3.75
CA ALA A 174 18.96 18.46 2.53
C ALA A 174 19.59 17.75 1.32
N GLU A 175 20.76 17.13 1.49
CA GLU A 175 21.44 16.39 0.41
C GLU A 175 20.60 15.20 -0.05
N VAL A 176 20.06 14.42 0.89
CA VAL A 176 19.25 13.25 0.57
C VAL A 176 17.92 13.65 -0.10
N ALA A 177 17.38 14.81 0.26
CA ALA A 177 16.12 15.34 -0.27
C ALA A 177 16.21 16.03 -1.64
N THR A 178 17.39 16.02 -2.26
CA THR A 178 17.60 16.64 -3.56
C THR A 178 16.81 15.88 -4.64
N SER A 179 15.71 16.47 -5.08
CA SER A 179 14.86 15.96 -6.15
C SER A 179 15.21 16.57 -7.50
N THR A 180 15.36 15.71 -8.51
CA THR A 180 15.65 16.10 -9.91
C THR A 180 14.38 16.53 -10.64
N ALA A 181 13.26 15.82 -10.41
CA ALA A 181 11.99 16.05 -11.09
C ALA A 181 10.78 16.05 -10.13
N PRO A 182 9.69 16.75 -10.48
CA PRO A 182 8.44 16.68 -9.74
C PRO A 182 7.74 15.32 -9.96
N VAL A 183 6.86 14.94 -9.03
CA VAL A 183 6.02 13.74 -9.20
C VAL A 183 5.14 13.89 -10.45
N PRO A 184 5.23 12.97 -11.43
CA PRO A 184 4.34 13.00 -12.58
C PRO A 184 2.91 12.74 -12.16
N LYS A 185 1.93 13.48 -12.71
CA LYS A 185 0.51 13.24 -12.45
C LYS A 185 0.07 11.91 -13.07
N PHE A 186 -0.08 10.88 -12.25
CA PHE A 186 -0.63 9.61 -12.70
C PHE A 186 -2.16 9.67 -12.72
N LYS A 187 -2.76 8.96 -13.68
CA LYS A 187 -4.20 8.73 -13.68
C LYS A 187 -4.46 7.57 -12.72
N ILE A 188 -5.22 7.83 -11.67
CA ILE A 188 -5.72 6.76 -10.79
C ILE A 188 -6.70 5.95 -11.64
N GLU A 189 -6.35 4.72 -11.97
CA GLU A 189 -7.24 3.84 -12.72
C GLU A 189 -8.21 3.15 -11.75
N ASP A 190 -9.46 3.61 -11.69
CA ASP A 190 -10.50 3.05 -10.80
C ASP A 190 -10.91 1.61 -11.18
N LYS A 191 -10.42 1.08 -12.30
CA LYS A 191 -10.89 -0.17 -12.93
C LYS A 191 -10.65 -1.43 -12.08
N GLY A 192 -9.83 -1.37 -11.02
CA GLY A 192 -9.56 -2.48 -10.10
C GLY A 192 -9.95 -2.20 -8.65
N TRP A 193 -10.61 -1.08 -8.38
CA TRP A 193 -10.88 -0.66 -7.01
C TRP A 193 -12.03 -1.46 -6.39
N THR A 194 -11.69 -2.24 -5.36
CA THR A 194 -12.63 -3.17 -4.71
C THR A 194 -13.02 -2.71 -3.29
N ALA A 195 -12.30 -1.73 -2.73
CA ALA A 195 -12.53 -1.27 -1.37
C ALA A 195 -13.79 -0.39 -1.27
N PRO A 196 -14.51 -0.41 -0.13
CA PRO A 196 -15.76 0.33 0.06
C PRO A 196 -15.58 1.84 0.28
N TYR A 197 -14.33 2.34 0.27
CA TYR A 197 -13.97 3.74 0.45
C TYR A 197 -13.24 4.26 -0.80
N VAL A 198 -13.11 5.58 -0.96
CA VAL A 198 -12.46 6.18 -2.14
C VAL A 198 -10.93 6.12 -1.97
N PRO A 199 -10.13 5.87 -3.04
CA PRO A 199 -8.68 5.97 -2.97
C PRO A 199 -8.20 7.34 -2.47
N TYR A 200 -6.98 7.39 -1.93
CA TYR A 200 -6.39 8.68 -1.55
C TYR A 200 -6.29 9.64 -2.73
N ALA A 201 -6.61 10.91 -2.43
CA ALA A 201 -6.44 12.00 -3.36
C ALA A 201 -4.97 12.16 -3.79
N TRP A 202 -4.79 12.55 -5.05
CA TRP A 202 -3.49 12.95 -5.58
C TRP A 202 -2.83 14.01 -4.67
N GLY A 203 -1.56 13.84 -4.33
CA GLY A 203 -0.80 14.79 -3.52
C GLY A 203 -0.81 14.52 -2.01
N TRP A 204 -1.40 13.42 -1.54
CA TRP A 204 -1.39 13.08 -0.10
C TRP A 204 0.03 12.97 0.49
N TRP A 205 1.03 12.65 -0.34
CA TRP A 205 2.44 12.52 0.04
C TRP A 205 3.20 13.83 0.16
N GLU A 206 2.67 14.95 -0.35
CA GLU A 206 3.37 16.26 -0.38
C GLU A 206 3.78 16.71 1.02
N ARG A 207 3.03 16.28 2.03
CA ARG A 207 3.30 16.52 3.44
C ARG A 207 4.66 15.97 3.90
N PHE A 208 5.15 14.90 3.30
CA PHE A 208 6.42 14.25 3.65
C PHE A 208 7.57 14.71 2.75
N MET A 209 7.34 15.68 1.87
CA MET A 209 8.40 16.27 1.07
C MET A 209 9.00 17.46 1.80
N LEU A 210 10.31 17.59 1.75
CA LEU A 210 10.98 18.82 2.18
C LEU A 210 10.53 19.96 1.26
N LYS A 211 9.81 20.92 1.83
CA LYS A 211 9.51 22.18 1.15
C LYS A 211 10.84 22.90 0.91
N LYS A 212 11.16 23.10 -0.38
CA LYS A 212 12.30 23.91 -0.82
C LYS A 212 12.10 25.36 -0.39
#